data_AF-A0A1T1HBZ8-F1
#
_entry.id   AF-A0A1T1HBZ8-F1
#
_cell.length_a   1.000
_cell.length_b   1.000
_cell.length_c   1.000
_cell.angle_alpha   90.00
_cell.angle_beta   90.00
_cell.angle_gamma   90.00
#
_symmetry.space_group_name_H-M   'P 1'
#
loop_
_entity.id
_entity.type
_entity.pdbx_description
1 polymer ?
#
loop_
_entity_poly.entity_id
_entity_poly.type
_entity_poly.pdbx_seq_one_letter_code
_entity_poly.pdbx_strand_id
1 'polypeptide(L)'
;MDAISVLEDRVAYLDVVKGLDIHSLVSIEDVVSYRSVIAKRLIQEDIKRQILPENLTGFSDIHDYMDGNMYLLDEQDAESRHASFYNWAELDVAEVINCFNRVIDNVDAWLVSQQGAVQ
;
A
#
# COMPACT_ATOMS: atom_id res chain seq x y z
N MET A 1 -20.33 -15.21 -7.50
CA MET A 1 -19.55 -14.04 -7.95
C MET A 1 -18.22 -14.20 -7.27
N ASP A 2 -17.17 -14.40 -8.05
CA ASP A 2 -15.82 -14.42 -7.51
C ASP A 2 -15.55 -13.02 -6.92
N ALA A 3 -14.95 -12.97 -5.73
CA ALA A 3 -14.57 -11.71 -5.14
C ALA A 3 -13.51 -11.04 -6.04
N ILE A 4 -13.59 -9.72 -6.20
CA ILE A 4 -12.61 -8.93 -6.93
C ILE A 4 -11.72 -8.18 -5.94
N SER A 5 -10.43 -8.06 -6.27
CA SER A 5 -9.48 -7.27 -5.50
C SER A 5 -9.94 -5.81 -5.43
N VAL A 6 -9.69 -5.17 -4.29
CA VAL A 6 -9.84 -3.73 -4.09
C VAL A 6 -9.00 -2.93 -5.09
N LEU A 7 -7.90 -3.49 -5.59
CA LEU A 7 -7.06 -2.85 -6.62
C LEU A 7 -7.76 -2.75 -7.97
N GLU A 8 -8.70 -3.65 -8.27
CA GLU A 8 -9.48 -3.67 -9.52
C GLU A 8 -10.88 -3.04 -9.34
N ASP A 9 -11.36 -2.95 -8.10
CA ASP A 9 -12.63 -2.32 -7.75
C ASP A 9 -12.45 -0.84 -7.41
N ARG A 10 -12.56 0.02 -8.43
CA ARG A 10 -12.37 1.48 -8.27
C ARG A 10 -13.27 2.09 -7.19
N VAL A 11 -14.50 1.62 -7.03
CA VAL A 11 -15.43 2.18 -6.04
C VAL A 11 -14.94 1.82 -4.64
N ALA A 12 -14.55 0.58 -4.42
CA ALA A 12 -13.97 0.14 -3.16
C ALA A 12 -12.64 0.81 -2.85
N TYR A 13 -11.75 0.92 -3.84
CA TYR A 13 -10.48 1.62 -3.70
C TYR A 13 -10.69 3.02 -3.14
N LEU A 14 -11.54 3.81 -3.80
CA LEU A 14 -11.86 5.17 -3.39
C LEU A 14 -12.47 5.21 -1.99
N ASP A 15 -13.29 4.22 -1.62
CA ASP A 15 -13.86 4.14 -0.28
C ASP A 15 -12.80 3.86 0.81
N VAL A 16 -11.79 3.06 0.49
CA VAL A 16 -10.69 2.70 1.41
C VAL A 16 -9.73 3.87 1.62
N VAL A 17 -9.41 4.60 0.56
CA VAL A 17 -8.46 5.72 0.61
C VAL A 17 -9.10 7.04 1.04
N LYS A 18 -10.44 7.13 1.10
CA LYS A 18 -11.14 8.35 1.52
C LYS A 18 -10.69 8.82 2.91
N GLY A 19 -10.65 10.14 3.08
CA GLY A 19 -10.39 10.78 4.37
C GLY A 19 -8.94 10.73 4.84
N LEU A 20 -8.00 10.36 3.96
CA LEU A 20 -6.58 10.63 4.18
C LEU A 20 -6.28 12.06 3.77
N ASP A 21 -5.66 12.82 4.67
CA ASP A 21 -5.28 14.21 4.40
C ASP A 21 -4.02 14.24 3.54
N ILE A 22 -4.23 14.43 2.23
CA ILE A 22 -3.17 14.51 1.22
C ILE A 22 -2.57 15.92 1.11
N HIS A 23 -3.15 16.94 1.77
CA HIS A 23 -2.74 18.33 1.58
C HIS A 23 -1.43 18.69 2.28
N SER A 24 -0.88 17.81 3.11
CA SER A 24 0.39 18.00 3.83
C SER A 24 1.56 17.21 3.23
N LEU A 25 1.39 16.52 2.09
CA LEU A 25 2.44 15.69 1.49
C LEU A 25 3.46 16.56 0.75
N VAL A 26 4.40 17.16 1.48
CA VAL A 26 5.40 18.07 0.92
C VAL A 26 6.78 17.43 0.79
N SER A 27 7.02 16.32 1.47
CA SER A 27 8.30 15.61 1.47
C SER A 27 8.17 14.14 1.07
N ILE A 28 9.29 13.53 0.68
CA ILE A 28 9.39 12.08 0.42
C ILE A 28 8.96 11.28 1.65
N GLU A 29 9.30 11.76 2.85
CA GLU A 29 8.92 11.09 4.09
C GLU A 29 7.42 11.05 4.31
N ASP A 30 6.75 12.18 4.02
CA ASP A 30 5.30 12.26 4.09
C ASP A 30 4.67 11.28 3.10
N VAL A 31 5.21 11.18 1.88
CA VAL A 31 4.72 10.23 0.87
C VAL A 31 5.00 8.78 1.26
N VAL A 32 6.16 8.44 1.83
CA VAL A 32 6.43 7.09 2.37
C VAL A 32 5.40 6.73 3.43
N SER A 33 5.17 7.61 4.40
CA SER A 33 4.18 7.40 5.46
C SER A 33 2.76 7.23 4.89
N TYR A 34 2.36 8.13 3.98
CA TYR A 34 1.08 8.09 3.28
C TYR A 34 0.88 6.77 2.52
N ARG A 35 1.85 6.39 1.69
CA ARG A 35 1.81 5.15 0.90
C ARG A 35 1.78 3.90 1.79
N SER A 36 2.50 3.90 2.90
CA SER A 36 2.39 2.83 3.90
C SER A 36 0.99 2.72 4.47
N VAL A 37 0.30 3.83 4.74
CA VAL A 37 -1.09 3.79 5.23
C VAL A 37 -2.04 3.28 4.14
N ILE A 38 -1.91 3.75 2.90
CA ILE A 38 -2.73 3.27 1.77
C ILE A 38 -2.55 1.77 1.57
N ALA A 39 -1.30 1.30 1.45
CA ALA A 39 -1.00 -0.12 1.25
C ALA A 39 -1.64 -0.99 2.34
N LYS A 40 -1.48 -0.63 3.61
CA LYS A 40 -2.09 -1.35 4.75
C LYS A 40 -3.61 -1.42 4.65
N ARG A 41 -4.26 -0.30 4.30
CA ARG A 41 -5.72 -0.25 4.19
C ARG A 41 -6.25 -1.09 3.02
N LEU A 42 -5.57 -1.06 1.88
CA LEU A 42 -5.92 -1.86 0.71
C LEU A 42 -5.72 -3.35 0.99
N ILE A 43 -4.57 -3.74 1.55
CA ILE A 43 -4.30 -5.14 1.96
C ILE A 43 -5.35 -5.61 2.95
N GLN A 44 -5.68 -4.80 3.96
CA GLN A 44 -6.71 -5.14 4.95
C GLN A 44 -8.09 -5.33 4.33
N GLU A 45 -8.43 -4.57 3.29
CA GLU A 45 -9.69 -4.73 2.56
C GLU A 45 -9.69 -6.02 1.75
N ASP A 46 -8.59 -6.37 1.08
CA ASP A 46 -8.49 -7.63 0.34
C ASP A 46 -8.45 -8.86 1.24
N ILE A 47 -7.95 -8.73 2.47
CA ILE A 47 -8.13 -9.75 3.52
C ILE A 47 -9.62 -9.93 3.84
N LYS A 48 -10.37 -8.84 4.08
CA LYS A 48 -11.83 -8.92 4.37
C LYS A 48 -12.63 -9.51 3.21
N ARG A 49 -12.19 -9.25 1.97
CA ARG A 49 -12.78 -9.79 0.74
C ARG A 49 -12.39 -11.23 0.47
N GLN A 50 -11.55 -11.83 1.32
CA GLN A 50 -11.02 -13.19 1.18
C GLN A 50 -10.18 -13.39 -0.10
N ILE A 51 -9.59 -12.31 -0.61
CA ILE A 51 -8.63 -12.33 -1.72
C ILE A 51 -7.24 -12.67 -1.19
N LEU A 52 -6.87 -12.07 -0.07
CA LEU A 52 -5.66 -12.37 0.67
C LEU A 52 -5.99 -13.14 1.95
N PRO A 53 -5.11 -14.04 2.41
CA PRO A 53 -5.32 -14.75 3.66
C PRO A 53 -5.05 -13.86 4.88
N GLU A 54 -5.67 -14.16 6.01
CA GLU A 54 -5.47 -13.41 7.27
C GLU A 54 -4.10 -13.66 7.92
N ASN A 55 -3.42 -14.75 7.57
CA ASN A 55 -2.18 -15.20 8.21
C ASN A 55 -0.91 -14.83 7.43
N LEU A 56 -0.96 -13.76 6.62
CA LEU A 56 0.25 -13.22 5.97
C LEU A 56 1.31 -12.90 7.03
N THR A 57 2.54 -13.36 6.79
CA THR A 57 3.70 -13.17 7.66
C THR A 57 4.65 -12.08 7.20
N GLY A 58 4.52 -11.68 5.93
CA GLY A 58 5.16 -10.51 5.35
C GLY A 58 4.52 -10.09 4.04
N PHE A 59 4.93 -8.94 3.52
CA PHE A 59 4.53 -8.40 2.24
C PHE A 59 4.90 -9.33 1.09
N SER A 60 6.02 -10.05 1.20
CA SER A 60 6.43 -11.05 0.20
C SER A 60 5.37 -12.12 -0.04
N ASP A 61 4.62 -12.50 0.99
CA ASP A 61 3.61 -13.56 0.92
C ASP A 61 2.44 -13.17 0.01
N ILE A 62 2.22 -11.87 -0.20
CA ILE A 62 1.18 -11.37 -1.12
C ILE A 62 1.48 -11.82 -2.56
N HIS A 63 2.76 -11.97 -2.92
CA HIS A 63 3.18 -12.40 -4.25
C HIS A 63 2.79 -13.84 -4.60
N ASP A 64 2.42 -14.66 -3.61
CA ASP A 64 1.86 -15.99 -3.86
C ASP A 64 0.41 -15.95 -4.39
N TYR A 65 -0.27 -14.80 -4.27
CA TYR A 65 -1.68 -14.62 -4.63
C TYR A 65 -1.88 -13.61 -5.76
N MET A 66 -1.08 -12.54 -5.80
CA MET A 66 -1.19 -11.46 -6.79
C MET A 66 0.08 -10.61 -6.85
N ASP A 67 0.18 -9.65 -7.78
CA ASP A 67 1.31 -8.72 -7.80
C ASP A 67 1.24 -7.73 -6.63
N GLY A 68 1.94 -8.06 -5.53
CA GLY A 68 2.01 -7.24 -4.32
C GLY A 68 2.49 -5.80 -4.58
N ASN A 69 3.31 -5.57 -5.61
CA ASN A 69 3.83 -4.23 -5.91
C ASN A 69 2.72 -3.24 -6.26
N MET A 70 1.57 -3.71 -6.73
CA MET A 70 0.42 -2.86 -7.02
C MET A 70 -0.12 -2.15 -5.76
N TYR A 71 0.08 -2.72 -4.57
CA TYR A 71 -0.24 -2.04 -3.31
C TYR A 71 0.71 -0.89 -2.96
N LEU A 72 1.86 -0.79 -3.61
CA LEU A 72 2.84 0.26 -3.38
C LEU A 72 2.55 1.53 -4.20
N LEU A 73 1.58 1.49 -5.12
CA LEU A 73 1.20 2.59 -6.01
C LEU A 73 -0.17 3.22 -5.66
N ASP A 74 -0.29 4.55 -5.82
CA ASP A 74 -1.55 5.30 -5.76
C ASP A 74 -1.97 5.79 -7.14
N GLU A 75 -2.21 4.90 -8.09
CA GLU A 75 -2.54 5.33 -9.45
C GLU A 75 -3.87 6.13 -9.54
N GLN A 76 -4.67 6.13 -8.47
CA GLN A 76 -5.91 6.90 -8.39
C GLN A 76 -5.72 8.29 -7.76
N ASP A 77 -4.55 8.62 -7.21
CA ASP A 77 -4.27 9.97 -6.70
C ASP A 77 -4.20 10.97 -7.85
N ALA A 78 -4.80 12.15 -7.65
CA ALA A 78 -4.83 13.21 -8.65
C ALA A 78 -3.46 13.87 -8.85
N GLU A 79 -2.60 13.84 -7.84
CA GLU A 79 -1.23 14.35 -7.87
C GLU A 79 -0.26 13.22 -8.20
N SER A 80 0.37 13.31 -9.38
CA SER A 80 1.22 12.22 -9.89
C SER A 80 2.40 11.92 -8.96
N ARG A 81 2.93 12.90 -8.23
CA ARG A 81 4.01 12.69 -7.27
C ARG A 81 3.59 11.81 -6.08
N HIS A 82 2.32 11.80 -5.71
CA HIS A 82 1.84 10.90 -4.65
C HIS A 82 1.57 9.49 -5.17
N ALA A 83 1.25 9.39 -6.47
CA ALA A 83 0.97 8.12 -7.13
C ALA A 83 2.16 7.16 -7.14
N SER A 84 3.37 7.68 -7.37
CA SER A 84 4.58 6.86 -7.47
C SER A 84 5.85 7.66 -7.22
N PHE A 85 6.82 7.05 -6.53
CA PHE A 85 8.16 7.62 -6.35
C PHE A 85 8.91 7.83 -7.67
N TYR A 86 8.55 7.09 -8.74
CA TYR A 86 9.11 7.33 -10.08
C TYR A 86 8.77 8.72 -10.65
N ASN A 87 7.77 9.40 -10.11
CA ASN A 87 7.36 10.74 -10.54
C ASN A 87 8.14 11.87 -9.83
N TRP A 88 9.09 11.53 -8.96
CA TRP A 88 9.97 12.49 -8.28
C TRP A 88 11.27 12.65 -9.07
N ALA A 89 11.40 13.78 -9.78
CA ALA A 89 12.53 14.03 -10.68
C ALA A 89 13.88 14.15 -9.95
N GLU A 90 13.86 14.44 -8.64
CA GLU A 90 15.04 14.52 -7.80
C GLU A 90 15.57 13.16 -7.32
N LEU A 91 14.80 12.07 -7.47
CA LEU A 91 15.19 10.74 -7.04
C LEU A 91 15.83 9.95 -8.19
N ASP A 92 16.96 9.33 -7.91
CA ASP A 92 17.50 8.28 -8.77
C ASP A 92 16.80 6.92 -8.55
N VAL A 93 17.10 5.94 -9.40
CA VAL A 93 16.48 4.61 -9.33
C VAL A 93 16.74 3.92 -7.99
N ALA A 94 17.94 4.09 -7.41
CA ALA A 94 18.28 3.47 -6.13
C ALA A 94 17.51 4.13 -4.98
N GLU A 95 17.32 5.44 -5.03
CA GLU A 95 16.52 6.20 -4.07
C GLU A 95 15.03 5.86 -4.17
N VAL A 96 14.50 5.67 -5.39
CA VAL A 96 13.13 5.18 -5.60
C VAL A 96 12.95 3.80 -4.97
N ILE A 97 13.87 2.87 -5.23
CA ILE A 97 13.84 1.52 -4.64
C ILE A 97 13.91 1.61 -3.11
N ASN A 98 14.76 2.47 -2.56
CA ASN A 98 14.84 2.69 -1.13
C ASN A 98 13.49 3.17 -0.56
N CYS A 99 12.82 4.11 -1.22
CA CYS A 99 11.49 4.57 -0.79
C CYS A 99 10.46 3.42 -0.77
N PHE A 100 10.42 2.58 -1.81
CA PHE A 100 9.54 1.42 -1.83
C PHE A 100 9.88 0.39 -0.74
N ASN A 101 11.15 0.09 -0.52
CA ASN A 101 11.58 -0.82 0.56
C ASN A 101 11.13 -0.31 1.92
N ARG A 102 11.21 1.00 2.17
CA ARG A 102 10.72 1.60 3.42
C ARG A 102 9.20 1.47 3.58
N VAL A 103 8.44 1.57 2.49
CA VAL A 103 7.00 1.29 2.50
C VAL A 103 6.75 -0.17 2.84
N ILE A 104 7.50 -1.10 2.25
CA ILE A 104 7.43 -2.54 2.51
C ILE A 104 7.75 -2.85 3.97
N ASP A 105 8.86 -2.33 4.51
CA ASP A 105 9.27 -2.52 5.91
C ASP A 105 8.16 -2.07 6.88
N ASN A 106 7.51 -0.94 6.59
CA ASN A 106 6.37 -0.45 7.37
C ASN A 106 5.13 -1.36 7.29
N VAL A 107 4.90 -2.01 6.15
CA VAL A 107 3.82 -2.99 5.96
C VAL A 107 4.15 -4.30 6.68
N ASP A 108 5.37 -4.80 6.57
CA ASP A 108 5.87 -5.98 7.27
C ASP A 108 5.73 -5.83 8.79
N ALA A 109 6.22 -4.72 9.33
CA ALA A 109 6.09 -4.43 10.76
C ALA A 109 4.62 -4.41 11.21
N TRP A 110 3.71 -3.91 10.36
CA TRP A 110 2.29 -3.92 10.63
C TRP A 110 1.70 -5.34 10.59
N LEU A 111 1.98 -6.14 9.57
CA LEU A 111 1.51 -7.53 9.46
C LEU A 111 1.95 -8.36 10.67
N VAL A 112 3.22 -8.25 11.07
CA VAL A 112 3.75 -8.93 12.28
C VAL A 112 3.00 -8.47 13.54
N SER A 113 2.71 -7.17 13.66
CA SER A 113 1.95 -6.65 14.81
C SER A 113 0.52 -7.18 14.90
N GLN A 114 -0.13 -7.47 13.77
CA GLN A 114 -1.48 -8.05 13.73
C GLN A 114 -1.50 -9.47 14.33
N GLN A 115 -0.43 -10.24 14.12
CA GLN A 115 -0.30 -11.59 14.67
C GLN A 115 -0.13 -11.61 16.19
N GLY A 116 0.52 -10.57 16.75
CA GLY A 116 0.70 -10.42 18.20
C GLY A 116 -0.56 -9.98 18.96
N ALA A 117 -1.60 -9.51 18.25
CA ALA A 117 -2.84 -9.01 18.86
C ALA A 117 -3.90 -10.09 19.12
N VAL A 118 -3.62 -11.36 18.76
CA VAL A 118 -4.54 -12.51 18.91
C VAL A 118 -4.09 -13.44 20.05
N GLN A 119 -3.69 -12.87 21.20
CA GLN A 119 -3.39 -13.62 22.42
C GLN A 119 -4.29 -13.21 23.58
#